data_AF-A0A034WUF4-F1
#
_entry.id   AF-A0A034WUF4-F1
#
_cell.length_a   1.000
_cell.length_b   1.000
_cell.length_c   1.000
_cell.angle_alpha   90.00
_cell.angle_beta   90.00
_cell.angle_gamma   90.00
#
_symmetry.space_group_name_H-M   'P 1'
#
loop_
_entity.id
_entity.type
_entity.pdbx_description
1 polymer ?
#
loop_
_entity_poly.entity_id
_entity_poly.type
_entity_poly.pdbx_seq_one_letter_code
_entity_poly.pdbx_strand_id
1 'polypeptide(L)'
;MDFAPRGNIFARFKHLQHAPFTYTIKVVNESTTKRFGLVRIFLGPKFDEQDQTMTFNEQRLLMIELDKFVVALQPDENVIRRRSTESSLTIPVERTFRDPAVTRVSNETMQHACGWPHHMLIPKGSTNGLQCELVVMVTNYEQESVQEEPISGADSCSNHQFLQHDQRALGYPFDRQSRLGAERLADFLTPNMIVADVVIRHVDRTEHCC
;
A
#
# COMPACT_ATOMS: atom_id res chain seq x y z
N MET A 1 -30.43 14.02 -9.46
CA MET A 1 -30.26 15.39 -9.97
C MET A 1 -31.60 16.06 -9.83
N ASP A 2 -31.71 17.02 -8.92
CA ASP A 2 -33.01 17.56 -8.54
C ASP A 2 -33.67 18.23 -9.75
N PHE A 3 -34.96 17.96 -9.94
CA PHE A 3 -35.79 18.54 -11.01
C PHE A 3 -35.37 18.19 -12.46
N ALA A 4 -34.52 17.18 -12.67
CA ALA A 4 -34.16 16.68 -14.00
C ALA A 4 -35.16 15.65 -14.56
N PRO A 5 -35.27 15.49 -15.91
CA PRO A 5 -36.07 14.42 -16.52
C PRO A 5 -35.63 13.04 -16.03
N ARG A 6 -36.58 12.10 -15.93
CA ARG A 6 -36.27 10.71 -15.57
C ARG A 6 -35.39 10.06 -16.66
N GLY A 7 -34.28 9.46 -16.26
CA GLY A 7 -33.35 8.77 -17.16
C GLY A 7 -31.95 8.66 -16.56
N ASN A 8 -31.10 7.86 -17.20
CA ASN A 8 -29.69 7.76 -16.82
C ASN A 8 -28.94 9.00 -17.31
N ILE A 9 -28.24 9.68 -16.40
CA ILE A 9 -27.34 10.78 -16.74
C ILE A 9 -25.91 10.26 -16.59
N PHE A 10 -25.21 10.15 -17.72
CA PHE A 10 -23.83 9.67 -17.75
C PHE A 10 -22.87 10.86 -17.79
N ALA A 11 -21.87 10.84 -16.91
CA ALA A 11 -20.73 11.75 -16.98
C ALA A 11 -19.48 10.96 -17.39
N ARG A 12 -18.67 11.55 -18.28
CA ARG A 12 -17.37 11.00 -18.67
C ARG A 12 -16.27 11.87 -18.08
N PHE A 13 -15.40 11.27 -17.28
CA PHE A 13 -14.21 11.93 -16.73
C PHE A 13 -12.98 11.06 -17.00
N LYS A 14 -11.80 11.65 -16.88
CA LYS A 14 -10.50 10.96 -16.97
C LYS A 14 -9.87 10.94 -15.59
N HIS A 15 -9.22 9.83 -15.25
CA HIS A 15 -8.46 9.67 -14.01
C HIS A 15 -7.12 8.98 -14.30
N LEU A 16 -6.19 9.04 -13.35
CA LEU A 16 -4.94 8.29 -13.42
C LEU A 16 -5.23 6.78 -13.34
N GLN A 17 -4.40 5.97 -13.99
CA GLN A 17 -4.44 4.52 -13.87
C GLN A 17 -3.02 3.96 -13.96
N HIS A 18 -2.79 2.78 -13.36
CA HIS A 18 -1.56 2.02 -13.49
C HIS A 18 -1.81 0.63 -14.08
N ALA A 19 -0.79 0.06 -14.72
CA ALA A 19 -0.83 -1.35 -15.12
C ALA A 19 -0.84 -2.25 -13.87
N PRO A 20 -1.54 -3.40 -13.87
CA PRO A 20 -1.45 -4.37 -12.78
C PRO A 20 -0.01 -4.89 -12.65
N PHE A 21 0.45 -5.08 -11.42
CA PHE A 21 1.78 -5.63 -11.14
C PHE A 21 1.75 -6.59 -9.95
N THR A 22 2.84 -7.30 -9.72
CA THR A 22 2.95 -8.30 -8.64
C THR A 22 4.30 -8.19 -7.95
N TYR A 23 4.27 -8.09 -6.63
CA TYR A 23 5.47 -8.22 -5.80
C TYR A 23 5.85 -9.71 -5.71
N THR A 24 7.12 -10.01 -5.94
CA THR A 24 7.69 -11.33 -5.66
C THR A 24 8.79 -11.15 -4.63
N ILE A 25 8.53 -11.57 -3.40
CA ILE A 25 9.39 -11.34 -2.24
C ILE A 25 9.96 -12.69 -1.81
N LYS A 26 11.29 -12.81 -1.77
CA LYS A 26 11.98 -13.98 -1.24
C LYS A 26 12.41 -13.70 0.19
N VAL A 27 12.02 -14.55 1.12
CA VAL A 27 12.32 -14.40 2.56
C VAL A 27 12.82 -15.72 3.10
N VAL A 28 13.87 -15.68 3.92
CA VAL A 28 14.36 -16.85 4.64
C VAL A 28 13.91 -16.75 6.09
N ASN A 29 13.22 -17.78 6.58
CA ASN A 29 12.94 -17.93 8.00
C ASN A 29 13.99 -18.85 8.61
N GLU A 30 14.96 -18.27 9.32
CA GLU A 30 16.05 -19.02 9.97
C GLU A 30 15.61 -19.78 11.22
N SER A 31 14.35 -19.62 11.67
CA SER A 31 13.85 -20.35 12.83
C SER A 31 13.42 -21.78 12.44
N THR A 32 13.52 -22.70 13.40
CA THR A 32 13.15 -24.11 13.21
C THR A 32 11.64 -24.34 13.15
N THR A 33 10.85 -23.30 13.37
CA THR A 33 9.39 -23.36 13.43
C THR A 33 8.75 -22.37 12.46
N LYS A 34 7.50 -22.63 12.09
CA LYS A 34 6.68 -21.67 11.36
C LYS A 34 6.56 -20.36 12.15
N ARG A 35 6.64 -19.22 11.45
CA ARG A 35 6.44 -17.87 12.00
C ARG A 35 5.41 -17.10 11.20
N PHE A 36 4.79 -16.11 11.83
CA PHE A 36 3.93 -15.15 11.14
C PHE A 36 4.67 -13.82 10.98
N GLY A 37 4.86 -13.40 9.73
CA GLY A 37 5.46 -12.13 9.39
C GLY A 37 4.40 -11.11 9.00
N LEU A 38 4.55 -9.86 9.42
CA LEU A 38 3.77 -8.73 8.89
C LEU A 38 4.63 -8.03 7.83
N VAL A 39 4.25 -8.18 6.57
CA VAL A 39 4.91 -7.54 5.43
C VAL A 39 4.39 -6.11 5.33
N ARG A 40 5.31 -5.14 5.27
CA ARG A 40 5.03 -3.72 5.02
C ARG A 40 5.78 -3.31 3.76
N ILE A 41 5.07 -2.71 2.80
CA ILE A 41 5.65 -2.25 1.54
C ILE A 41 5.50 -0.74 1.45
N PHE A 42 6.60 -0.05 1.24
CA PHE A 42 6.66 1.40 1.08
C PHE A 42 7.34 1.78 -0.23
N LEU A 43 7.05 2.98 -0.70
CA LEU A 43 7.66 3.57 -1.88
C LEU A 43 8.01 5.03 -1.59
N GLY A 44 9.23 5.44 -1.93
CA GLY A 44 9.65 6.84 -1.85
C GLY A 44 10.43 7.26 -3.09
N PRO A 45 10.45 8.57 -3.42
CA PRO A 45 11.35 9.08 -4.45
C PRO A 45 12.80 8.89 -4.02
N LYS A 46 13.69 8.64 -4.99
CA LYS A 46 15.13 8.52 -4.73
C LYS A 46 15.86 9.87 -4.76
N PHE A 47 15.38 10.78 -5.60
CA PHE A 47 15.96 12.09 -5.86
C PHE A 47 14.96 13.21 -5.59
N ASP A 48 15.46 14.37 -5.16
CA ASP A 48 14.70 15.61 -5.02
C ASP A 48 14.41 16.29 -6.37
N GLU A 49 13.80 17.47 -6.33
CA GLU A 49 13.45 18.22 -7.55
C GLU A 49 14.66 18.78 -8.29
N GLN A 50 15.85 18.75 -7.69
CA GLN A 50 17.12 19.15 -8.27
C GLN A 50 17.97 17.94 -8.70
N ASP A 51 17.37 16.74 -8.78
CA ASP A 51 18.02 15.47 -9.11
C ASP A 51 19.15 15.06 -8.13
N GLN A 52 19.13 15.57 -6.89
CA GLN A 52 20.07 15.18 -5.85
C GLN A 52 19.52 14.03 -5.02
N THR A 53 20.41 13.12 -4.60
CA THR A 53 20.04 12.01 -3.72
C THR A 53 19.54 12.55 -2.39
N MET A 54 18.32 12.17 -2.01
CA MET A 54 17.74 12.61 -0.75
C MET A 54 18.48 12.03 0.46
N THR A 55 18.55 12.80 1.53
CA THR A 55 18.90 12.25 2.85
C THR A 55 17.75 11.37 3.34
N PHE A 56 18.05 10.43 4.24
CA PHE A 56 17.02 9.59 4.85
C PHE A 56 15.93 10.43 5.54
N ASN A 57 16.32 11.53 6.20
CA ASN A 57 15.37 12.36 6.95
C ASN A 57 14.38 13.09 6.05
N GLU A 58 14.77 13.43 4.81
CA GLU A 58 13.87 13.98 3.81
C GLU A 58 13.02 12.86 3.19
N GLN A 59 13.69 11.79 2.76
CA GLN A 59 13.06 10.69 2.03
C GLN A 59 11.99 9.97 2.87
N ARG A 60 12.23 9.75 4.17
CA ARG A 60 11.29 9.05 5.07
C ARG A 60 9.93 9.76 5.14
N LEU A 61 9.90 11.09 4.98
CA LEU A 61 8.66 11.87 5.02
C LEU A 61 7.84 11.70 3.74
N LEU A 62 8.47 11.22 2.66
CA LEU A 62 7.87 10.99 1.36
C LEU A 62 7.61 9.49 1.09
N MET A 63 7.88 8.63 2.07
CA MET A 63 7.56 7.21 1.98
C MET A 63 6.04 7.01 2.11
N ILE A 64 5.43 6.55 1.03
CA ILE A 64 4.02 6.16 1.01
C ILE A 64 3.88 4.66 1.23
N GLU A 65 2.91 4.26 2.04
CA GLU A 65 2.57 2.85 2.22
C GLU A 65 1.83 2.34 0.98
N LEU A 66 2.23 1.20 0.44
CA LEU A 66 1.57 0.56 -0.72
C LEU A 66 0.76 -0.67 -0.35
N ASP A 67 1.22 -1.44 0.64
CA ASP A 67 0.51 -2.62 1.13
C ASP A 67 1.02 -3.03 2.51
N LYS A 68 0.16 -3.69 3.26
CA LYS A 68 0.46 -4.30 4.56
C LYS A 68 -0.38 -5.56 4.74
N PHE A 69 0.28 -6.70 5.00
CA PHE A 69 -0.41 -8.00 5.10
C PHE A 69 0.40 -9.03 5.88
N VAL A 70 -0.32 -9.98 6.51
CA VAL A 70 0.27 -11.07 7.28
C VAL A 70 0.59 -12.25 6.36
N VAL A 71 1.74 -12.89 6.57
CA VAL A 71 2.17 -14.09 5.87
C VAL A 71 2.62 -15.16 6.85
N ALA A 72 2.30 -16.41 6.52
CA ALA A 72 2.84 -17.59 7.19
C ALA A 72 4.17 -17.97 6.54
N LEU A 73 5.27 -17.92 7.29
CA LEU A 73 6.61 -18.27 6.86
C LEU A 73 6.98 -19.65 7.40
N GLN A 74 7.17 -20.63 6.53
CA GLN A 74 7.76 -21.93 6.90
C GLN A 74 9.25 -21.76 7.21
N PRO A 75 9.91 -22.65 7.97
CA PRO A 75 11.37 -22.68 8.03
C PRO A 75 12.02 -22.66 6.64
N ASP A 76 13.20 -22.07 6.53
CA ASP A 76 13.98 -21.90 5.30
C ASP A 76 13.35 -20.91 4.29
N GLU A 77 13.55 -21.15 2.99
CA GLU A 77 13.16 -20.23 1.91
C GLU A 77 11.64 -20.19 1.66
N ASN A 78 11.11 -18.98 1.57
CA ASN A 78 9.71 -18.71 1.22
C ASN A 78 9.66 -17.73 0.04
N VAL A 79 8.73 -17.96 -0.88
CA VAL A 79 8.45 -17.04 -2.00
C VAL A 79 7.02 -16.54 -1.89
N ILE A 80 6.88 -15.26 -1.56
CA ILE A 80 5.59 -14.57 -1.41
C ILE A 80 5.28 -13.87 -2.74
N ARG A 81 4.08 -14.10 -3.27
CA ARG A 81 3.57 -13.39 -4.45
C ARG A 81 2.33 -12.61 -4.07
N ARG A 82 2.33 -11.31 -4.31
CA ARG A 82 1.26 -10.39 -3.91
C ARG A 82 0.90 -9.48 -5.07
N ARG A 83 -0.33 -9.55 -5.56
CA ARG A 83 -0.82 -8.72 -6.67
C ARG A 83 -1.14 -7.32 -6.17
N SER A 84 -0.96 -6.31 -7.00
CA SER A 84 -1.33 -4.92 -6.66
C SER A 84 -2.80 -4.81 -6.25
N THR A 85 -3.68 -5.57 -6.92
CA THR A 85 -5.13 -5.62 -6.64
C THR A 85 -5.50 -6.20 -5.28
N GLU A 86 -4.56 -6.82 -4.58
CA GLU A 86 -4.76 -7.37 -3.24
C GLU A 86 -4.35 -6.39 -2.14
N SER A 87 -3.86 -5.19 -2.51
CA SER A 87 -3.43 -4.16 -1.55
C SER A 87 -4.49 -3.89 -0.50
N SER A 88 -4.07 -3.95 0.76
CA SER A 88 -4.94 -3.73 1.92
C SER A 88 -5.41 -2.28 2.07
N LEU A 89 -4.74 -1.34 1.38
CA LEU A 89 -5.04 0.10 1.40
C LEU A 89 -6.13 0.50 0.40
N THR A 90 -6.34 -0.29 -0.65
CA THR A 90 -7.14 0.16 -1.79
C THR A 90 -8.51 -0.50 -1.89
N ILE A 91 -9.47 0.22 -2.49
CA ILE A 91 -10.76 -0.32 -2.92
C ILE A 91 -10.81 -0.41 -4.46
N PRO A 92 -11.46 -1.46 -5.01
CA PRO A 92 -11.72 -1.57 -6.45
C PRO A 92 -12.49 -0.37 -7.00
N VAL A 93 -12.27 -0.06 -8.28
CA VAL A 93 -12.90 1.06 -9.00
C VAL A 93 -14.43 0.99 -8.96
N GLU A 94 -14.98 -0.22 -9.05
CA GLU A 94 -16.42 -0.46 -8.97
C GLU A 94 -16.99 -0.03 -7.61
N ARG A 95 -16.20 -0.18 -6.54
CA ARG A 95 -16.56 0.29 -5.19
C ARG A 95 -16.41 1.80 -5.03
N THR A 96 -15.55 2.45 -5.83
CA THR A 96 -15.36 3.91 -5.79
C THR A 96 -16.48 4.68 -6.49
N PHE A 97 -16.98 4.18 -7.63
CA PHE A 97 -17.86 4.97 -8.50
C PHE A 97 -19.30 4.45 -8.64
N ARG A 98 -19.61 3.21 -8.23
CA ARG A 98 -21.00 2.71 -8.32
C ARG A 98 -21.82 3.10 -7.12
N ASP A 99 -23.11 3.36 -7.38
CA ASP A 99 -24.10 3.69 -6.36
C ASP A 99 -24.22 2.55 -5.33
N PRO A 100 -24.05 2.82 -4.03
CA PRO A 100 -24.24 1.82 -2.97
C PRO A 100 -25.64 1.20 -2.98
N ALA A 101 -26.65 1.83 -3.58
CA ALA A 101 -28.00 1.27 -3.72
C ALA A 101 -28.09 0.07 -4.70
N VAL A 102 -27.21 0.01 -5.71
CA VAL A 102 -27.17 -1.10 -6.70
C VAL A 102 -26.39 -2.29 -6.15
N THR A 103 -25.52 -2.07 -5.16
CA THR A 103 -24.65 -3.08 -4.55
C THR A 103 -25.24 -3.66 -3.25
N ARG A 104 -26.55 -3.49 -3.02
CA ARG A 104 -27.26 -4.03 -1.84
C ARG A 104 -27.42 -5.55 -1.93
N VAL A 105 -26.32 -6.26 -1.70
CA VAL A 105 -26.35 -7.57 -1.09
C VAL A 105 -26.04 -7.32 0.39
N SER A 106 -27.06 -7.52 1.24
CA SER A 106 -27.05 -7.37 2.71
C SER A 106 -26.85 -5.96 3.32
N ASN A 107 -27.44 -5.79 4.51
CA ASN A 107 -27.51 -4.56 5.32
C ASN A 107 -26.15 -4.18 5.95
N GLU A 108 -25.13 -3.88 5.13
CA GLU A 108 -23.83 -3.39 5.61
C GLU A 108 -23.64 -1.94 5.16
N THR A 109 -24.09 -1.04 6.03
CA THR A 109 -24.19 0.41 5.80
C THR A 109 -22.82 1.09 5.88
N MET A 110 -22.47 1.88 4.86
CA MET A 110 -21.43 2.93 4.82
C MET A 110 -19.96 2.58 5.07
N GLN A 111 -19.61 1.46 5.71
CA GLN A 111 -18.21 1.07 5.96
C GLN A 111 -17.44 0.70 4.67
N HIS A 112 -18.14 0.39 3.58
CA HIS A 112 -17.52 -0.12 2.34
C HIS A 112 -16.94 0.92 1.38
N ALA A 113 -17.15 2.22 1.64
CA ALA A 113 -16.68 3.30 0.76
C ALA A 113 -15.35 3.91 1.23
N CYS A 114 -14.85 3.53 2.40
CA CYS A 114 -13.60 4.08 2.89
C CYS A 114 -12.42 3.21 2.44
N GLY A 115 -11.50 3.84 1.71
CA GLY A 115 -10.29 3.22 1.19
C GLY A 115 -9.74 4.00 0.01
N TRP A 116 -8.45 3.86 -0.25
CA TRP A 116 -7.80 4.59 -1.33
C TRP A 116 -8.24 4.04 -2.70
N PRO A 117 -8.57 4.84 -3.71
CA PRO A 117 -8.95 4.31 -5.02
C PRO A 117 -7.80 3.49 -5.61
N HIS A 118 -8.07 2.25 -6.06
CA HIS A 118 -7.01 1.38 -6.57
C HIS A 118 -6.20 2.01 -7.71
N HIS A 119 -6.87 2.74 -8.61
CA HIS A 119 -6.23 3.44 -9.73
C HIS A 119 -5.27 4.58 -9.32
N MET A 120 -5.22 4.91 -8.02
CA MET A 120 -4.31 5.88 -7.41
C MET A 120 -3.21 5.22 -6.55
N LEU A 121 -3.08 3.88 -6.55
CA LEU A 121 -2.16 3.15 -5.66
C LEU A 121 -0.71 3.64 -5.74
N ILE A 122 -0.25 4.03 -6.94
CA ILE A 122 1.11 4.54 -7.16
C ILE A 122 1.08 5.97 -7.70
N PRO A 123 2.13 6.77 -7.46
CA PRO A 123 2.25 8.10 -8.03
C PRO A 123 2.19 8.08 -9.56
N LYS A 124 1.81 9.20 -10.18
CA LYS A 124 1.79 9.36 -11.64
C LYS A 124 3.15 9.07 -12.29
N GLY A 125 4.24 9.44 -11.61
CA GLY A 125 5.58 9.47 -12.18
C GLY A 125 5.73 10.53 -13.26
N SER A 126 6.73 10.36 -14.13
CA SER A 126 7.02 11.27 -15.26
C SER A 126 7.19 10.48 -16.56
N THR A 127 7.14 11.16 -17.70
CA THR A 127 7.43 10.54 -19.01
C THR A 127 8.87 10.05 -19.11
N ASN A 128 9.81 10.75 -18.46
CA ASN A 128 11.21 10.36 -18.36
C ASN A 128 11.43 9.21 -17.37
N GLY A 129 10.47 8.98 -16.46
CA GLY A 129 10.54 8.00 -15.39
C GLY A 129 10.89 8.67 -14.07
N LEU A 130 10.04 8.46 -13.06
CA LEU A 130 10.35 8.83 -11.68
C LEU A 130 11.11 7.68 -11.02
N GLN A 131 12.33 7.96 -10.56
CA GLN A 131 13.17 7.00 -9.85
C GLN A 131 12.70 6.92 -8.40
N CYS A 132 12.32 5.73 -7.98
CA CYS A 132 11.84 5.45 -6.63
C CYS A 132 12.58 4.27 -6.02
N GLU A 133 12.59 4.24 -4.70
CA GLU A 133 13.06 3.10 -3.92
C GLU A 133 11.84 2.41 -3.29
N LEU A 134 11.64 1.15 -3.66
CA LEU A 134 10.63 0.27 -3.09
C LEU A 134 11.24 -0.45 -1.89
N VAL A 135 10.67 -0.23 -0.71
CA VAL A 135 11.14 -0.83 0.54
C VAL A 135 10.15 -1.90 0.98
N VAL A 136 10.66 -3.10 1.25
CA VAL A 136 9.89 -4.19 1.84
C VAL A 136 10.49 -4.50 3.21
N MET A 137 9.66 -4.51 4.24
CA MET A 137 10.01 -4.88 5.60
C MET A 137 9.14 -6.04 6.08
N VAL A 138 9.71 -6.99 6.81
CA VAL A 138 8.96 -8.08 7.46
C VAL A 138 9.15 -7.98 8.97
N THR A 139 8.11 -7.65 9.72
CA THR A 139 8.14 -7.66 11.21
C THR A 139 7.53 -8.95 11.78
N ASN A 140 7.84 -9.26 13.03
CA ASN A 140 7.23 -10.40 13.72
C ASN A 140 5.79 -10.06 14.11
N TYR A 141 4.83 -10.66 13.41
CA TYR A 141 3.41 -10.40 13.64
C TYR A 141 2.96 -10.86 15.04
N GLU A 142 3.50 -11.97 15.55
CA GLU A 142 3.12 -12.53 16.85
C GLU A 142 3.45 -11.60 18.03
N GLN A 143 4.49 -10.78 17.88
CA GLN A 143 4.89 -9.78 18.86
C GLN A 143 4.14 -8.45 18.70
N GLU A 144 3.54 -8.22 17.53
CA GLU A 144 2.88 -6.96 17.18
C GLU A 144 1.35 -7.06 17.24
N SER A 145 0.76 -8.26 17.27
CA SER A 145 -0.69 -8.48 17.34
C SER A 145 -1.23 -8.49 18.77
N VAL A 146 -2.33 -7.77 19.03
CA VAL A 146 -3.12 -7.93 20.26
C VAL A 146 -4.12 -9.10 20.10
N GLN A 147 -4.24 -9.97 21.09
CA GLN A 147 -5.35 -10.96 21.20
C GLN A 147 -6.65 -10.31 21.73
N GLU A 148 -7.00 -9.13 21.22
CA GLU A 148 -8.26 -8.49 21.57
C GLU A 148 -9.29 -8.77 20.48
N GLU A 149 -10.55 -8.98 20.89
CA GLU A 149 -11.69 -9.10 19.99
C GLU A 149 -11.71 -7.88 19.04
N PRO A 150 -11.98 -8.07 17.73
CA PRO A 150 -11.96 -6.99 16.77
C PRO A 150 -12.93 -5.89 17.25
N ILE A 151 -12.37 -4.73 17.60
CA ILE A 151 -13.17 -3.56 17.93
C ILE A 151 -13.91 -3.22 16.65
N SER A 152 -15.23 -3.47 16.66
CA SER A 152 -16.21 -2.99 15.68
C SER A 152 -16.31 -1.45 15.74
N GLY A 153 -15.19 -0.77 15.55
CA GLY A 153 -15.05 0.68 15.50
C GLY A 153 -15.00 1.10 14.03
N ALA A 154 -15.96 1.93 13.64
CA ALA A 154 -16.23 2.38 12.28
C ALA A 154 -15.16 3.32 11.66
N ASP A 155 -13.96 3.41 12.25
CA ASP A 155 -12.99 4.48 11.96
C ASP A 155 -11.77 4.03 11.16
N SER A 156 -11.60 2.73 10.89
CA SER A 156 -10.50 2.26 10.04
C SER A 156 -11.00 1.91 8.66
N CYS A 157 -10.63 2.74 7.68
CA CYS A 157 -10.85 2.54 6.24
C CYS A 157 -10.01 1.40 5.64
N SER A 158 -9.37 0.61 6.51
CA SER A 158 -8.52 -0.51 6.15
C SER A 158 -9.41 -1.72 5.91
N ASN A 159 -9.49 -2.20 4.67
CA ASN A 159 -10.40 -3.29 4.26
C ASN A 159 -10.10 -4.66 4.88
N HIS A 160 -9.13 -4.78 5.79
CA HIS A 160 -8.75 -6.03 6.43
C HIS A 160 -8.74 -5.89 7.95
N GLN A 161 -9.59 -6.69 8.61
CA GLN A 161 -9.64 -6.88 10.06
C GLN A 161 -8.25 -7.17 10.68
N PHE A 162 -7.35 -7.83 9.94
CA PHE A 162 -5.98 -8.12 10.41
C PHE A 162 -5.08 -6.89 10.56
N LEU A 163 -5.42 -5.76 9.94
CA LEU A 163 -4.69 -4.50 10.13
C LEU A 163 -5.08 -3.77 11.42
N GLN A 164 -6.25 -4.09 12.00
CA GLN A 164 -6.68 -3.50 13.28
C GLN A 164 -5.80 -3.92 14.46
N HIS A 165 -4.96 -4.96 14.29
CA HIS A 165 -4.10 -5.48 15.35
C HIS A 165 -2.63 -5.04 15.23
N ASP A 166 -2.27 -4.14 14.30
CA ASP A 166 -0.90 -3.60 14.24
C ASP A 166 -0.66 -2.58 15.36
N GLN A 167 0.12 -2.94 16.38
CA GLN A 167 0.46 -2.05 17.49
C GLN A 167 1.47 -0.95 17.14
N ARG A 168 2.09 -0.98 15.95
CA ARG A 168 3.05 0.05 15.55
C ARG A 168 2.33 1.34 15.18
N ALA A 169 3.03 2.46 15.34
CA ALA A 169 2.52 3.75 14.88
C ALA A 169 2.25 3.72 13.36
N LEU A 170 1.23 4.46 12.93
CA LEU A 170 0.97 4.66 11.50
C LEU A 170 2.22 5.26 10.84
N GLY A 171 2.63 4.69 9.71
CA GLY A 171 3.87 5.06 9.02
C GLY A 171 5.13 4.37 9.53
N TYR A 172 5.06 3.49 10.55
CA TYR A 172 6.22 2.70 10.97
C TYR A 172 6.79 1.87 9.80
N PRO A 173 8.12 1.90 9.56
CA PRO A 173 9.17 2.42 10.46
C PRO A 173 9.66 3.85 10.16
N PHE A 174 8.99 4.58 9.26
CA PHE A 174 9.39 5.91 8.78
C PHE A 174 8.77 7.08 9.55
N ASP A 175 7.87 6.79 10.50
CA ASP A 175 7.21 7.78 11.37
C ASP A 175 8.21 8.59 12.21
N ARG A 176 9.38 8.02 12.50
CA ARG A 176 10.42 8.62 13.37
C ARG A 176 11.70 8.92 12.63
N GLN A 177 12.52 9.78 13.24
CA GLN A 177 13.91 10.00 12.82
C GLN A 177 14.73 8.71 12.99
N SER A 178 15.76 8.56 12.16
CA SER A 178 16.66 7.40 12.23
C SER A 178 17.54 7.41 13.48
N ARG A 179 18.19 6.26 13.72
CA ARG A 179 19.33 6.15 14.63
C ARG A 179 20.46 7.10 14.21
N LEU A 180 21.23 7.58 15.18
CA LEU A 180 22.43 8.39 14.92
C LEU A 180 23.34 7.66 13.92
N GLY A 181 23.78 8.40 12.88
CA GLY A 181 24.66 7.88 11.82
C GLY A 181 23.96 7.24 10.62
N ALA A 182 22.62 7.10 10.63
CA ALA A 182 21.88 6.66 9.44
C ALA A 182 21.44 7.88 8.61
N GLU A 183 22.29 8.27 7.66
CA GLU A 183 22.10 9.44 6.80
C GLU A 183 21.38 9.11 5.49
N ARG A 184 21.47 7.86 5.01
CA ARG A 184 20.80 7.37 3.81
C ARG A 184 19.90 6.18 4.13
N LEU A 185 18.97 5.87 3.23
CA LEU A 185 18.08 4.70 3.38
C LEU A 185 18.86 3.39 3.55
N ALA A 186 19.94 3.22 2.80
CA ALA A 186 20.82 2.05 2.93
C ALA A 186 21.37 1.89 4.36
N ASP A 187 21.70 3.00 5.04
CA ASP A 187 22.21 2.99 6.41
C ASP A 187 21.12 2.69 7.44
N PHE A 188 19.85 2.88 7.08
CA PHE A 188 18.70 2.61 7.94
C PHE A 188 18.32 1.13 7.96
N LEU A 189 18.62 0.39 6.87
CA LEU A 189 18.19 -0.99 6.69
C LEU A 189 18.60 -1.91 7.85
N THR A 190 17.75 -2.90 8.08
CA THR A 190 17.95 -4.02 9.00
C THR A 190 17.85 -5.33 8.22
N PRO A 191 18.28 -6.48 8.77
CA PRO A 191 18.29 -7.75 8.03
C PRO A 191 16.92 -8.21 7.49
N ASN A 192 15.83 -7.72 8.08
CA ASN A 192 14.45 -7.98 7.68
C ASN A 192 13.88 -6.93 6.70
N MET A 193 14.73 -6.07 6.13
CA MET A 193 14.38 -5.08 5.12
C MET A 193 15.15 -5.32 3.82
N ILE A 194 14.53 -4.99 2.70
CA ILE A 194 15.19 -4.93 1.39
C ILE A 194 14.69 -3.71 0.62
N VAL A 195 15.57 -3.15 -0.21
CA VAL A 195 15.26 -2.04 -1.13
C VAL A 195 15.42 -2.52 -2.56
N ALA A 196 14.50 -2.12 -3.43
CA ALA A 196 14.61 -2.30 -4.87
C ALA A 196 14.40 -0.95 -5.57
N ASP A 197 15.33 -0.60 -6.46
CA ASP A 197 15.15 0.55 -7.36
C ASP A 197 14.05 0.24 -8.37
N VAL A 198 13.04 1.11 -8.45
CA VAL A 198 11.92 1.00 -9.39
C VAL A 198 11.71 2.32 -10.13
N VAL A 199 11.22 2.24 -11.36
CA VAL A 199 10.96 3.42 -12.20
C VAL A 199 9.49 3.48 -12.56
N ILE A 200 8.84 4.59 -12.19
CA ILE A 200 7.44 4.85 -12.54
C ILE A 200 7.40 5.76 -13.76
N ARG A 201 6.98 5.20 -14.90
CA ARG A 201 6.86 5.94 -16.16
C ARG A 201 5.41 6.24 -16.49
N HIS A 202 5.09 7.53 -16.61
CA HIS A 202 3.80 7.99 -17.11
C HIS A 202 3.73 7.83 -18.63
N VAL A 203 2.76 7.06 -19.11
CA VAL A 203 2.43 7.01 -20.54
C VAL A 203 1.29 7.99 -20.77
N ASP A 204 1.57 9.08 -21.50
CA ASP A 204 0.56 10.10 -21.81
C ASP A 204 -0.41 9.61 -22.89
N ARG A 205 -1.26 8.66 -22.50
CA ARG A 205 -2.33 8.12 -23.32
C ARG A 205 -3.60 7.99 -22.49
N THR A 206 -4.73 8.23 -23.13
CA THR A 206 -6.04 7.94 -22.53
C THR A 206 -6.55 6.63 -23.11
N GLU A 207 -6.86 5.67 -22.25
CA GLU A 207 -7.56 4.45 -22.64
C GLU A 207 -9.03 4.56 -22.26
N HIS A 208 -9.92 3.97 -23.06
CA HIS A 208 -11.31 3.85 -22.68
C HIS A 208 -11.43 2.83 -21.54
N CYS A 209 -11.90 3.30 -20.39
CA CYS A 209 -12.26 2.42 -19.28
C CYS A 209 -13.53 1.63 -19.65
N CYS A 210 -13.58 0.40 -19.14
CA CYS A 210 -14.58 -0.64 -19.33
C CYS A 210 -16.04 -0.15 -19.37
#